data_AF-F2RZ95-F1
#
_entry.id   AF-F2RZ95-F1
#
_cell.length_a   1.000
_cell.length_b   1.000
_cell.length_c   1.000
_cell.angle_alpha   90.00
_cell.angle_beta   90.00
_cell.angle_gamma   90.00
#
_symmetry.space_group_name_H-M   'P 1'
#
loop_
_entity.id
_entity.type
_entity.pdbx_description
1 polymer ?
#
loop_
_entity_poly.entity_id
_entity_poly.type
_entity_poly.pdbx_seq_one_letter_code
_entity_poly.pdbx_strand_id
1 'polypeptide(L)'
;MPPKRRGAAASSAAPKEKKPRLSKLAKENNITSEEEAEIREAFHLFAVTDNEEYASEKEGVIATRDVRRALIALGLAPTDNAELRSIISAVDPAGEGFVIYEHFLSVAALKLHNRSEDSISAEVEHAYSLFTHGTEGPILMSHLRAVAKSLKEDVSEELMKDMIREANGGDGIQSGVTIEQFKDVMKRAGVF
;
A
#
# COMPACT_ATOMS: atom_id res chain seq x y z
N MET A 1 19.33 69.32 -16.81
CA MET A 1 19.77 67.91 -16.69
C MET A 1 18.80 67.17 -15.79
N PRO A 2 18.11 66.11 -16.25
CA PRO A 2 17.45 65.16 -15.36
C PRO A 2 18.24 63.83 -15.32
N PRO A 3 18.50 63.25 -14.14
CA PRO A 3 19.12 61.93 -14.04
C PRO A 3 18.09 60.82 -14.29
N LYS A 4 18.57 59.78 -14.97
CA LYS A 4 17.86 58.54 -15.34
C LYS A 4 18.11 57.47 -14.28
N ARG A 5 17.22 56.45 -14.29
CA ARG A 5 17.34 55.05 -13.76
C ARG A 5 16.61 54.86 -12.42
N ARG A 6 15.84 53.79 -12.19
CA ARG A 6 15.79 52.46 -12.84
C ARG A 6 14.46 51.79 -12.46
N GLY A 7 13.81 51.12 -13.41
CA GLY A 7 12.57 50.38 -13.17
C GLY A 7 12.80 49.17 -12.25
N ALA A 8 11.89 48.99 -11.30
CA ALA A 8 11.77 47.76 -10.53
C ALA A 8 11.05 46.72 -11.38
N ALA A 9 11.77 45.67 -11.78
CA ALA A 9 11.15 44.48 -12.34
C ALA A 9 10.44 43.74 -11.19
N ALA A 10 9.12 43.85 -11.14
CA ALA A 10 8.29 42.99 -10.33
C ALA A 10 8.42 41.56 -10.87
N SER A 11 9.17 40.71 -10.17
CA SER A 11 9.16 39.28 -10.42
C SER A 11 7.96 38.70 -9.67
N SER A 12 6.88 38.45 -10.39
CA SER A 12 5.72 37.68 -9.93
C SER A 12 6.16 36.23 -9.67
N ALA A 13 6.51 35.93 -8.42
CA ALA A 13 6.70 34.56 -7.99
C ALA A 13 5.32 33.88 -7.90
N ALA A 14 5.05 32.97 -8.82
CA ALA A 14 3.92 32.04 -8.71
C ALA A 14 4.02 31.26 -7.39
N PRO A 15 2.89 31.02 -6.68
CA PRO A 15 2.91 30.23 -5.47
C PRO A 15 3.34 28.80 -5.80
N LYS A 16 4.50 28.39 -5.28
CA LYS A 16 4.93 26.98 -5.30
C LYS A 16 3.94 26.20 -4.44
N GLU A 17 3.18 25.31 -5.07
CA GLU A 17 2.35 24.31 -4.38
C GLU A 17 3.23 23.56 -3.37
N LYS A 18 2.95 23.77 -2.09
CA LYS A 18 3.63 23.07 -1.01
C LYS A 18 3.06 21.66 -1.00
N LYS A 19 3.87 20.65 -1.35
CA LYS A 19 3.55 19.25 -1.09
C LYS A 19 3.01 19.14 0.35
N PRO A 20 1.83 18.53 0.56
CA PRO A 20 1.23 18.46 1.89
C PRO A 20 2.23 17.77 2.83
N ARG A 21 2.52 18.41 3.97
CA ARG A 21 3.42 17.82 4.96
C ARG A 21 2.68 16.63 5.58
N LEU A 22 3.20 15.42 5.38
CA LEU A 22 2.64 14.19 5.92
C LEU A 22 2.39 14.34 7.43
N SER A 23 1.17 14.03 7.88
CA SER A 23 0.78 14.18 9.28
C SER A 23 1.57 13.23 10.18
N LYS A 24 1.54 13.46 11.48
CA LYS A 24 2.18 12.55 12.45
C LYS A 24 1.56 11.15 12.37
N LEU A 25 0.23 11.08 12.29
CA LEU A 25 -0.53 9.84 12.18
C LEU A 25 -0.23 9.08 10.88
N ALA A 26 -0.10 9.78 9.76
CA ALA A 26 0.23 9.13 8.49
C ALA A 26 1.65 8.53 8.50
N LYS A 27 2.61 9.21 9.13
CA LYS A 27 3.96 8.66 9.33
C LYS A 27 3.96 7.44 10.25
N GLU A 28 3.21 7.48 11.35
CA GLU A 28 3.13 6.37 12.30
C GLU A 28 2.50 5.12 11.68
N ASN A 29 1.56 5.31 10.76
CA ASN A 29 0.86 4.22 10.07
C ASN A 29 1.44 3.89 8.68
N ASN A 30 2.57 4.48 8.30
CA ASN A 30 3.23 4.28 7.00
C ASN A 30 2.31 4.47 5.79
N ILE A 31 1.36 5.39 5.86
CA ILE A 31 0.46 5.73 4.75
C ILE A 31 0.88 7.05 4.11
N THR A 32 0.54 7.20 2.84
CA THR A 32 0.75 8.44 2.07
C THR A 32 -0.25 9.52 2.48
N SER A 33 0.01 10.76 2.06
CA SER A 33 -0.91 11.88 2.31
C SER A 33 -2.24 11.71 1.56
N GLU A 34 -2.23 10.99 0.44
CA GLU A 34 -3.42 10.72 -0.37
C GLU A 34 -4.28 9.66 0.32
N GLU A 35 -3.69 8.56 0.77
CA GLU A 35 -4.37 7.52 1.56
C GLU A 35 -4.94 8.08 2.87
N GLU A 36 -4.18 8.94 3.57
CA GLU A 36 -4.69 9.64 4.76
C GLU A 36 -5.91 10.52 4.41
N ALA A 37 -5.89 11.22 3.28
CA ALA A 37 -7.00 12.06 2.86
C ALA A 37 -8.25 11.23 2.56
N GLU A 38 -8.10 10.10 1.86
CA GLU A 38 -9.20 9.17 1.61
C GLU A 38 -9.81 8.63 2.91
N ILE A 39 -8.97 8.17 3.84
CA ILE A 39 -9.39 7.71 5.17
C ILE A 39 -10.16 8.80 5.92
N ARG A 40 -9.65 10.04 5.88
CA ARG A 40 -10.31 11.19 6.51
C ARG A 40 -11.67 11.47 5.91
N GLU A 41 -11.78 11.52 4.59
CA GLU A 41 -13.04 11.79 3.90
C GLU A 41 -14.09 10.72 4.24
N ALA A 42 -13.72 9.43 4.21
CA ALA A 42 -14.62 8.36 4.56
C ALA A 42 -15.06 8.38 6.03
N PHE A 43 -14.17 8.79 6.94
CA PHE A 43 -14.51 9.00 8.35
C PHE A 43 -15.52 10.13 8.51
N HIS A 44 -15.28 11.28 7.86
CA HIS A 44 -16.16 12.44 7.91
C HIS A 44 -17.57 12.20 7.37
N LEU A 45 -17.76 11.25 6.46
CA LEU A 45 -19.10 10.87 5.97
C LEU A 45 -20.03 10.36 7.09
N PHE A 46 -19.46 9.83 8.17
CA PHE A 46 -20.21 9.24 9.29
C PHE A 46 -19.89 9.89 10.64
N ALA A 47 -19.02 10.90 10.65
CA ALA A 47 -18.57 11.56 11.86
C ALA A 47 -19.67 12.45 12.44
N VAL A 48 -19.77 12.41 13.75
CA VAL A 48 -20.59 13.28 14.60
C VAL A 48 -19.64 14.25 15.28
N THR A 49 -19.83 15.55 15.01
CA THR A 49 -18.95 16.62 15.52
C THR A 49 -19.57 17.41 16.68
N ASP A 50 -20.86 17.19 16.95
CA ASP A 50 -21.65 17.85 17.99
C ASP A 50 -21.73 17.03 19.30
N ASN A 51 -20.88 16.02 19.45
CA ASN A 51 -20.80 15.25 20.68
C ASN A 51 -19.96 15.99 21.75
N GLU A 52 -20.62 16.47 22.82
CA GLU A 52 -19.98 17.21 23.91
C GLU A 52 -18.91 16.38 24.65
N GLU A 53 -19.08 15.06 24.73
CA GLU A 53 -18.15 14.16 25.40
C GLU A 53 -16.80 14.07 24.65
N TYR A 54 -16.83 14.30 23.34
CA TYR A 54 -15.66 14.23 22.45
C TYR A 54 -15.31 15.59 21.84
N ALA A 55 -15.57 16.70 22.55
CA ALA A 55 -15.28 18.05 22.06
C ALA A 55 -13.78 18.31 21.81
N SER A 56 -12.88 17.47 22.37
CA SER A 56 -11.44 17.50 22.06
C SER A 56 -11.12 16.98 20.66
N GLU A 57 -11.99 16.16 20.08
CA GLU A 57 -11.78 15.47 18.82
C GLU A 57 -12.16 16.36 17.64
N LYS A 58 -11.16 17.01 17.05
CA LYS A 58 -11.35 17.97 15.94
C LYS A 58 -11.99 17.35 14.70
N GLU A 59 -11.74 16.07 14.46
CA GLU A 59 -12.27 15.33 13.32
C GLU A 59 -13.67 14.75 13.62
N GLY A 60 -14.16 14.90 14.86
CA GLY A 60 -15.36 14.25 15.37
C GLY A 60 -15.15 12.78 15.72
N VAL A 61 -16.26 12.10 16.00
CA VAL A 61 -16.29 10.66 16.32
C VAL A 61 -17.32 9.93 15.48
N ILE A 62 -17.07 8.68 15.13
CA ILE A 62 -18.08 7.83 14.48
C ILE A 62 -18.70 6.89 15.51
N ALA A 63 -19.99 6.60 15.39
CA ALA A 63 -20.59 5.56 16.22
C ALA A 63 -20.02 4.18 15.83
N THR A 64 -19.77 3.30 16.80
CA THR A 64 -19.19 1.96 16.57
C THR A 64 -20.00 1.14 15.55
N ARG A 65 -21.33 1.35 15.49
CA ARG A 65 -22.22 0.72 14.50
C ARG A 65 -21.98 1.17 13.05
N ASP A 66 -21.44 2.38 12.85
CA ASP A 66 -21.21 2.99 11.54
C ASP A 66 -19.79 2.69 11.01
N VAL A 67 -18.92 2.07 11.82
CA VAL A 67 -17.56 1.62 11.42
C VAL A 67 -17.61 0.75 10.16
N ARG A 68 -18.57 -0.19 10.05
CA ARG A 68 -18.74 -1.00 8.84
C ARG A 68 -18.99 -0.12 7.61
N ARG A 69 -19.80 0.92 7.74
CA ARG A 69 -20.17 1.79 6.61
C ARG A 69 -18.99 2.66 6.20
N ALA A 70 -18.23 3.18 7.16
CA ALA A 70 -16.99 3.93 6.90
C ALA A 70 -15.94 3.07 6.18
N LEU A 71 -15.75 1.82 6.60
CA LEU A 71 -14.84 0.88 5.92
C LEU A 71 -15.30 0.51 4.51
N ILE A 72 -16.61 0.36 4.29
CA ILE A 72 -17.16 0.14 2.94
C ILE A 72 -16.92 1.36 2.05
N ALA A 73 -17.05 2.58 2.57
CA ALA A 73 -16.78 3.80 1.81
C ALA A 73 -15.30 3.90 1.35
N LEU A 74 -14.37 3.33 2.12
CA LEU A 74 -12.95 3.19 1.74
C LEU A 74 -12.64 2.05 0.77
N GLY A 75 -13.64 1.24 0.41
CA GLY A 75 -13.41 -0.01 -0.33
C GLY A 75 -12.65 -1.06 0.49
N LEU A 76 -12.65 -0.95 1.82
CA LEU A 76 -12.04 -1.87 2.79
C LEU A 76 -13.13 -2.66 3.53
N ALA A 77 -14.16 -3.08 2.80
CA ALA A 77 -15.30 -3.80 3.37
C ALA A 77 -14.83 -5.03 4.18
N PRO A 78 -15.35 -5.24 5.40
CA PRO A 78 -15.11 -6.47 6.14
C PRO A 78 -15.59 -7.71 5.38
N THR A 79 -14.72 -8.70 5.27
CA THR A 79 -14.93 -9.97 4.57
C THR A 79 -16.05 -10.77 5.25
N ASP A 80 -16.06 -10.80 6.58
CA ASP A 80 -17.09 -11.47 7.35
C ASP A 80 -17.42 -10.76 8.66
N ASN A 81 -18.34 -11.33 9.44
CA ASN A 81 -18.75 -10.77 10.73
C ASN A 81 -17.71 -11.00 11.85
N ALA A 82 -16.86 -12.02 11.75
CA ALA A 82 -15.81 -12.25 12.73
C ALA A 82 -14.72 -11.17 12.60
N GLU A 83 -14.32 -10.86 11.37
CA GLU A 83 -13.40 -9.77 11.06
C GLU A 83 -13.98 -8.42 11.51
N LEU A 84 -15.25 -8.13 11.20
CA LEU A 84 -15.88 -6.89 11.69
C LEU A 84 -15.82 -6.79 13.21
N ARG A 85 -16.08 -7.88 13.95
CA ARG A 85 -16.00 -7.89 15.42
C ARG A 85 -14.58 -7.63 15.90
N SER A 86 -13.58 -8.21 15.24
CA SER A 86 -12.17 -7.96 15.55
C SER A 86 -11.80 -6.49 15.31
N ILE A 87 -12.24 -5.92 14.19
CA ILE A 87 -12.05 -4.50 13.85
C ILE A 87 -12.69 -3.62 14.91
N ILE A 88 -13.97 -3.88 15.26
CA ILE A 88 -14.68 -3.13 16.29
C ILE A 88 -13.94 -3.19 17.63
N SER A 89 -13.50 -4.38 18.05
CA SER A 89 -12.73 -4.55 19.28
C SER A 89 -11.38 -3.84 19.26
N ALA A 90 -10.79 -3.61 18.08
CA ALA A 90 -9.53 -2.89 17.93
C ALA A 90 -9.74 -1.36 17.97
N VAL A 91 -10.81 -0.85 17.38
CA VAL A 91 -11.09 0.60 17.33
C VAL A 91 -11.82 1.13 18.57
N ASP A 92 -12.57 0.26 19.26
CA ASP A 92 -13.34 0.56 20.47
C ASP A 92 -13.14 -0.55 21.52
N PRO A 93 -11.93 -0.69 22.08
CA PRO A 93 -11.63 -1.75 23.06
C PRO A 93 -12.35 -1.53 24.40
N ALA A 94 -12.70 -0.28 24.73
CA ALA A 94 -13.42 0.07 25.94
C ALA A 94 -14.94 -0.08 25.80
N GLY A 95 -15.46 -0.23 24.58
CA GLY A 95 -16.89 -0.36 24.32
C GLY A 95 -17.66 0.92 24.61
N GLU A 96 -17.04 2.08 24.38
CA GLU A 96 -17.64 3.41 24.57
C GLU A 96 -18.78 3.66 23.57
N GLY A 97 -18.81 2.92 22.47
CA GLY A 97 -19.81 3.06 21.41
C GLY A 97 -19.49 4.17 20.40
N PHE A 98 -18.36 4.85 20.60
CA PHE A 98 -17.81 5.85 19.70
C PHE A 98 -16.34 5.55 19.41
N VAL A 99 -15.92 5.91 18.19
CA VAL A 99 -14.57 5.69 17.69
C VAL A 99 -13.99 7.02 17.24
N ILE A 100 -12.84 7.37 17.81
CA ILE A 100 -12.07 8.55 17.43
C ILE A 100 -11.31 8.31 16.12
N TYR A 101 -11.00 9.41 15.42
CA TYR A 101 -10.31 9.35 14.12
C TYR A 101 -8.98 8.59 14.17
N GLU A 102 -8.18 8.77 15.23
CA GLU A 102 -6.89 8.11 15.39
C GLU A 102 -7.01 6.57 15.41
N HIS A 103 -8.00 6.04 16.14
CA HIS A 103 -8.25 4.60 16.21
C HIS A 103 -8.74 4.07 14.86
N PHE A 104 -9.68 4.78 14.22
CA PHE A 104 -10.19 4.39 12.91
C PHE A 104 -9.08 4.38 11.85
N LEU A 105 -8.26 5.44 11.80
CA LEU A 105 -7.16 5.56 10.84
C LEU A 105 -6.16 4.43 11.00
N SER A 106 -5.81 4.06 12.23
CA SER A 106 -4.83 3.00 12.48
C SER A 106 -5.29 1.65 11.94
N VAL A 107 -6.57 1.31 12.12
CA VAL A 107 -7.15 0.07 11.61
C VAL A 107 -7.38 0.13 10.09
N ALA A 108 -7.83 1.27 9.57
CA ALA A 108 -8.01 1.48 8.13
C ALA A 108 -6.67 1.38 7.38
N ALA A 109 -5.61 1.98 7.91
CA ALA A 109 -4.26 1.90 7.35
C ALA A 109 -3.73 0.45 7.33
N LEU A 110 -3.87 -0.28 8.45
CA LEU A 110 -3.48 -1.69 8.50
C LEU A 110 -4.23 -2.52 7.45
N LYS A 111 -5.52 -2.27 7.28
CA LYS A 111 -6.34 -2.99 6.31
C LYS A 111 -6.02 -2.61 4.86
N LEU A 112 -5.63 -1.35 4.62
CA LEU A 112 -5.14 -0.89 3.33
C LEU A 112 -3.84 -1.61 2.94
N HIS A 113 -2.90 -1.74 3.88
CA HIS A 113 -1.64 -2.48 3.70
C HIS A 113 -1.85 -3.96 3.45
N ASN A 114 -2.80 -4.59 4.15
CA ASN A 114 -3.10 -6.01 3.90
C ASN A 114 -3.69 -6.21 2.50
N ARG A 115 -4.58 -5.33 2.06
CA ARG A 115 -5.17 -5.40 0.72
C ARG A 115 -4.11 -5.23 -0.38
N SER A 116 -3.15 -4.32 -0.18
CA SER A 116 -2.05 -4.15 -1.14
C SER A 116 -1.13 -5.37 -1.16
N GLU A 117 -0.78 -5.96 -0.01
CA GLU A 117 0.01 -7.19 0.03
C GLU A 117 -0.72 -8.41 -0.55
N ASP A 118 -2.04 -8.53 -0.35
CA ASP A 118 -2.86 -9.58 -0.96
C ASP A 118 -2.91 -9.42 -2.49
N SER A 119 -3.06 -8.19 -2.98
CA SER A 119 -3.00 -7.88 -4.42
C SER A 119 -1.64 -8.24 -5.01
N ILE A 120 -0.55 -7.80 -4.37
CA ILE A 120 0.82 -8.12 -4.77
C ILE A 120 1.02 -9.63 -4.78
N SER A 121 0.54 -10.35 -3.76
CA SER A 121 0.70 -11.79 -3.65
C SER A 121 -0.06 -12.53 -4.75
N ALA A 122 -1.28 -12.10 -5.08
CA ALA A 122 -2.04 -12.65 -6.21
C ALA A 122 -1.36 -12.39 -7.57
N GLU A 123 -0.79 -11.20 -7.77
CA GLU A 123 -0.03 -10.87 -8.98
C GLU A 123 1.26 -11.70 -9.09
N VAL A 124 1.96 -11.89 -7.98
CA VAL A 124 3.14 -12.74 -7.88
C VAL A 124 2.79 -14.20 -8.19
N GLU A 125 1.72 -14.74 -7.61
CA GLU A 125 1.25 -16.10 -7.88
C GLU A 125 0.91 -16.30 -9.35
N HIS A 126 0.18 -15.35 -9.95
CA HIS A 126 -0.17 -15.41 -11.36
C HIS A 126 1.07 -15.36 -12.26
N ALA A 127 2.01 -14.44 -12.00
CA ALA A 127 3.27 -14.36 -12.73
C ALA A 127 4.11 -15.64 -12.55
N TYR A 128 4.19 -16.18 -11.34
CA TYR A 128 4.90 -17.41 -11.04
C TYR A 128 4.33 -18.61 -11.80
N SER A 129 2.99 -18.71 -11.87
CA SER A 129 2.30 -19.72 -12.67
C SER A 129 2.62 -19.60 -14.17
N LEU A 130 2.79 -18.39 -14.69
CA LEU A 130 3.19 -18.18 -16.09
C LEU A 130 4.62 -18.66 -16.36
N PHE A 131 5.56 -18.43 -15.43
CA PHE A 131 6.93 -18.94 -15.55
C PHE A 131 6.97 -20.47 -15.53
N THR A 132 6.26 -21.09 -14.58
CA THR A 132 6.22 -22.55 -14.40
C THR A 132 5.30 -23.26 -15.41
N HIS A 133 4.57 -22.53 -16.27
CA HIS A 133 3.54 -23.10 -17.14
C HIS A 133 2.49 -23.91 -16.37
N GLY A 134 2.20 -23.51 -15.13
CA GLY A 134 1.24 -24.17 -14.24
C GLY A 134 1.73 -25.48 -13.60
N THR A 135 3.02 -25.84 -13.73
CA THR A 135 3.57 -26.99 -13.00
C THR A 135 3.86 -26.61 -11.55
N GLU A 136 3.48 -27.46 -10.60
CA GLU A 136 3.85 -27.28 -9.20
C GLU A 136 5.38 -27.35 -9.00
N GLY A 137 5.88 -26.57 -8.05
CA GLY A 137 7.30 -26.57 -7.66
C GLY A 137 8.07 -25.32 -8.12
N PRO A 138 9.40 -25.31 -7.89
CA PRO A 138 10.24 -24.13 -8.11
C PRO A 138 10.38 -23.75 -9.60
N ILE A 139 10.71 -22.49 -9.89
CA ILE A 139 11.16 -22.09 -11.22
C ILE A 139 12.54 -22.70 -11.46
N LEU A 140 12.61 -23.57 -12.46
CA LEU A 140 13.82 -24.28 -12.86
C LEU A 140 14.46 -23.64 -14.10
N MET A 141 15.67 -24.09 -14.40
CA MET A 141 16.40 -23.70 -15.62
C MET A 141 15.61 -23.95 -16.90
N SER A 142 14.86 -25.06 -16.95
CA SER A 142 13.97 -25.41 -18.07
C SER A 142 12.88 -24.36 -18.28
N HIS A 143 12.33 -23.82 -17.19
CA HIS A 143 11.29 -22.80 -17.22
C HIS A 143 11.85 -21.48 -17.76
N LEU A 144 13.02 -21.02 -17.25
CA LEU A 144 13.68 -19.81 -17.78
C LEU A 144 14.02 -19.94 -19.27
N ARG A 145 14.51 -21.10 -19.71
CA ARG A 145 14.80 -21.36 -21.13
C ARG A 145 13.55 -21.28 -22.01
N ALA A 146 12.42 -21.80 -21.52
CA ALA A 146 11.15 -21.72 -22.22
C ALA A 146 10.65 -20.27 -22.33
N VAL A 147 10.75 -19.50 -21.24
CA VAL A 147 10.35 -18.08 -21.20
C VAL A 147 11.24 -17.23 -22.13
N ALA A 148 12.57 -17.36 -22.07
CA ALA A 148 13.50 -16.62 -22.95
C ALA A 148 13.21 -16.90 -24.43
N LYS A 149 12.93 -18.16 -24.79
CA LYS A 149 12.53 -18.54 -26.15
C LYS A 149 11.20 -17.91 -26.57
N SER A 150 10.21 -17.86 -25.67
CA SER A 150 8.92 -17.22 -25.94
C SER A 150 9.03 -15.71 -26.13
N LEU A 151 9.94 -15.06 -25.38
CA LEU A 151 10.24 -13.63 -25.50
C LEU A 151 11.18 -13.30 -26.67
N LYS A 152 11.73 -14.32 -27.34
CA LYS A 152 12.76 -14.19 -28.40
C LYS A 152 14.01 -13.44 -27.92
N GLU A 153 14.33 -13.56 -26.63
CA GLU A 153 15.55 -13.03 -26.05
C GLU A 153 16.66 -14.07 -26.12
N ASP A 154 17.86 -13.63 -26.51
CA ASP A 154 19.04 -14.47 -26.52
C ASP A 154 19.75 -14.39 -25.16
N VAL A 155 19.42 -15.34 -24.30
CA VAL A 155 19.97 -15.44 -22.94
C VAL A 155 20.87 -16.67 -22.88
N SER A 156 22.13 -16.48 -22.53
CA SER A 156 23.08 -17.58 -22.43
C SER A 156 22.75 -18.50 -21.23
N GLU A 157 23.17 -19.77 -21.33
CA GLU A 157 22.95 -20.72 -20.23
C GLU A 157 23.70 -20.30 -18.95
N GLU A 158 24.87 -19.66 -19.07
CA GLU A 158 25.62 -19.12 -17.93
C GLU A 158 24.84 -18.00 -17.24
N LEU A 159 24.24 -17.08 -18.01
CA LEU A 159 23.44 -16.00 -17.46
C LEU A 159 22.19 -16.52 -16.73
N MET A 160 21.50 -17.54 -17.28
CA MET A 160 20.37 -18.14 -16.57
C MET A 160 20.78 -18.83 -15.26
N LYS A 161 21.98 -19.43 -15.20
CA LYS A 161 22.53 -20.01 -13.95
C LYS A 161 22.76 -18.94 -12.90
N ASP A 162 23.30 -17.80 -13.32
CA ASP A 162 23.52 -16.68 -12.42
C ASP A 162 22.20 -16.07 -11.95
N MET A 163 21.18 -15.96 -12.83
CA MET A 163 19.83 -15.52 -12.44
C MET A 163 19.21 -16.41 -11.35
N ILE A 164 19.30 -17.74 -11.49
CA ILE A 164 18.77 -18.66 -10.46
C ILE A 164 19.52 -18.53 -9.15
N ARG A 165 20.87 -18.50 -9.20
CA ARG A 165 21.70 -18.38 -8.00
C ARG A 165 21.46 -17.07 -7.26
N GLU A 166 21.31 -15.98 -7.97
CA GLU A 166 21.03 -14.67 -7.39
C GLU A 166 19.62 -14.62 -6.77
N ALA A 167 18.65 -15.24 -7.44
CA ALA A 167 17.27 -15.28 -6.95
C ALA A 167 17.11 -16.16 -5.70
N ASN A 168 17.78 -17.32 -5.67
CA ASN A 168 17.63 -18.30 -4.60
C ASN A 168 18.70 -18.22 -3.49
N GLY A 169 19.44 -17.12 -3.42
CA GLY A 169 20.45 -16.91 -2.37
C GLY A 169 21.65 -17.88 -2.46
N GLY A 170 21.85 -18.55 -3.59
CA GLY A 170 22.94 -19.48 -3.80
C GLY A 170 22.66 -20.93 -3.38
N ASP A 171 21.39 -21.30 -3.13
CA ASP A 171 20.95 -22.67 -2.75
C ASP A 171 21.21 -23.75 -3.82
N GLY A 172 21.87 -23.38 -4.92
CA GLY A 172 22.19 -24.25 -6.03
C GLY A 172 21.10 -24.26 -7.09
N ILE A 173 21.50 -24.58 -8.32
CA ILE A 173 20.64 -24.47 -9.50
C ILE A 173 19.49 -25.48 -9.48
N GLN A 174 19.69 -26.65 -8.86
CA GLN A 174 18.68 -27.71 -8.78
C GLN A 174 17.53 -27.37 -7.83
N SER A 175 17.78 -26.54 -6.82
CA SER A 175 16.76 -26.07 -5.88
C SER A 175 15.77 -25.13 -6.57
N GLY A 176 16.18 -24.49 -7.67
CA GLY A 176 15.35 -23.53 -8.42
C GLY A 176 15.00 -22.30 -7.59
N VAL A 177 13.96 -21.57 -7.99
CA VAL A 177 13.47 -20.36 -7.32
C VAL A 177 12.06 -20.61 -6.79
N THR A 178 11.89 -20.54 -5.46
CA THR A 178 10.58 -20.65 -4.81
C THR A 178 9.72 -19.42 -5.05
N ILE A 179 8.42 -19.48 -4.74
CA ILE A 179 7.52 -18.33 -4.90
C ILE A 179 7.93 -17.14 -4.02
N GLU A 180 8.41 -17.39 -2.80
CA GLU A 180 8.88 -16.33 -1.89
C GLU A 180 10.12 -15.64 -2.45
N GLN A 181 11.09 -16.43 -2.92
CA GLN A 181 12.29 -15.90 -3.58
C GLN A 181 11.94 -15.13 -4.86
N PHE A 182 10.94 -15.58 -5.62
CA PHE A 182 10.45 -14.87 -6.78
C PHE A 182 9.76 -13.55 -6.40
N LYS A 183 8.94 -13.52 -5.34
CA LYS A 183 8.36 -12.29 -4.76
C LYS A 183 9.46 -11.29 -4.42
N ASP A 184 10.53 -11.74 -3.76
CA ASP A 184 11.66 -10.89 -3.40
C ASP A 184 12.42 -10.35 -4.62
N VAL A 185 12.56 -11.15 -5.68
CA VAL A 185 13.12 -10.69 -6.96
C VAL A 185 12.23 -9.61 -7.57
N MET A 186 10.91 -9.80 -7.62
CA MET A 186 9.98 -8.82 -8.18
C MET A 186 9.96 -7.52 -7.38
N LYS A 187 10.00 -7.60 -6.04
CA LYS A 187 10.13 -6.44 -5.15
C LYS A 187 11.46 -5.69 -5.38
N ARG A 188 12.59 -6.39 -5.47
CA ARG A 188 13.90 -5.78 -5.76
C ARG A 188 13.96 -5.13 -7.15
N ALA A 189 13.24 -5.69 -8.12
CA ALA A 189 13.14 -5.16 -9.47
C ALA A 189 12.18 -3.95 -9.58
N GLY A 190 11.46 -3.58 -8.51
CA GLY A 190 10.54 -2.46 -8.50
C GLY A 190 9.29 -2.69 -9.36
N VAL A 191 8.86 -3.96 -9.50
CA VAL A 191 7.62 -4.31 -10.23
C VAL A 191 6.39 -3.81 -9.46
N PHE A 192 6.51 -3.66 -8.14
CA PHE A 192 5.50 -3.15 -7.22
C PHE A 192 6.15 -2.25 -6.17
#